data_AF-A0A7C7YJ47-F1
#
_entry.id   AF-A0A7C7YJ47-F1
#
_cell.length_a   1.000
_cell.length_b   1.000
_cell.length_c   1.000
_cell.angle_alpha   90.00
_cell.angle_beta   90.00
_cell.angle_gamma   90.00
#
_symmetry.space_group_name_H-M   'P 1'
#
loop_
_entity.id
_entity.type
_entity.pdbx_description
1 polymer ?
#
loop_
_entity_poly.entity_id
_entity_poly.type
_entity_poly.pdbx_seq_one_letter_code
_entity_poly.pdbx_strand_id
1 'polypeptide(L)'
;MTRSPGKPTCSPTCSSTRPSLRPWWNSDTPTPWPGKMNFSDSSATTKLPPRSSRAKLSPMRGDQLARQWLLVQRLGRSRGGVGLAELADDLGCVRRTIYRDLDALMYAGFPVVSEKRDGKVYYRFLDSFKLGDVPFTADEILALAFGEDLLRTLEGTVFHDSIQSALTKIRSALSSELIGFLDTIAGSFRVLPEPHKRYAKSRTTIEALNEAVLGRRVLHMRYRNGQTGEESSRDLDPYHVWYQRGGLYVIGFDHRRAEIRTFAVDRILDLEATGADFQVREGFDFDAWTSANFGVVIEPASRVRVRFARERATQVRERSWHASQQIEERADGGVDLTMEVGGSSELTDWILSFGPGAEVLEPAALRVQVSQALESASALYHPENRGSGGEPEGVD
;
A
#
# COMPACT_ATOMS: atom_id res chain seq x y z
N MET A 1 55.43 -20.21 -45.07
CA MET A 1 54.50 -19.77 -46.13
C MET A 1 53.46 -18.84 -45.52
N THR A 2 53.62 -17.53 -45.75
CA THR A 2 52.62 -16.57 -46.32
C THR A 2 51.66 -15.99 -45.28
N ARG A 3 51.96 -14.81 -44.69
CA ARG A 3 51.69 -13.41 -45.12
C ARG A 3 50.42 -12.82 -44.44
N SER A 4 50.64 -11.72 -43.69
CA SER A 4 49.68 -10.72 -43.15
C SER A 4 49.00 -9.89 -44.29
N PRO A 5 48.12 -8.85 -44.11
CA PRO A 5 47.73 -8.06 -42.90
C PRO A 5 46.26 -7.51 -42.84
N GLY A 6 45.93 -6.68 -41.82
CA GLY A 6 45.08 -5.46 -41.99
C GLY A 6 43.81 -5.30 -41.13
N LYS A 7 43.81 -4.31 -40.21
CA LYS A 7 42.63 -3.76 -39.49
C LYS A 7 41.71 -2.94 -40.43
N PRO A 8 40.48 -2.54 -40.03
CA PRO A 8 40.34 -1.25 -39.34
C PRO A 8 39.32 -1.21 -38.19
N THR A 9 39.60 -0.26 -37.29
CA THR A 9 38.78 0.30 -36.22
C THR A 9 37.64 1.19 -36.76
N CYS A 10 36.50 1.22 -36.07
CA CYS A 10 35.55 2.34 -36.10
C CYS A 10 34.90 2.53 -34.72
N SER A 11 35.14 3.69 -34.12
CA SER A 11 34.22 4.40 -33.21
C SER A 11 33.64 5.56 -34.04
N PRO A 12 32.43 6.10 -33.78
CA PRO A 12 32.28 7.00 -32.63
C PRO A 12 30.85 7.11 -32.02
N THR A 13 30.80 7.63 -30.79
CA THR A 13 29.77 8.50 -30.18
C THR A 13 28.30 8.37 -30.63
N CYS A 14 27.41 8.03 -29.68
CA CYS A 14 26.04 8.56 -29.71
C CYS A 14 25.59 8.93 -28.29
N SER A 15 25.53 10.24 -28.06
CA SER A 15 24.84 10.92 -26.98
C SER A 15 23.34 10.63 -27.03
N SER A 16 22.75 10.08 -25.96
CA SER A 16 21.30 10.08 -25.77
C SER A 16 20.92 11.02 -24.63
N THR A 17 20.40 12.17 -25.04
CA THR A 17 19.74 13.19 -24.24
C THR A 17 18.51 12.57 -23.56
N ARG A 18 18.44 12.56 -22.23
CA ARG A 18 17.21 12.29 -21.48
C ARG A 18 16.28 13.52 -21.58
N PRO A 19 15.00 13.39 -21.96
CA PRO A 19 14.05 14.49 -21.82
C PRO A 19 13.68 14.66 -20.34
N SER A 20 13.89 15.87 -19.82
CA SER A 20 13.41 16.30 -18.51
C SER A 20 11.89 16.44 -18.50
N LEU A 21 11.20 15.64 -17.69
CA LEU A 21 9.79 15.84 -17.38
C LEU A 21 9.68 16.96 -16.33
N ARG A 22 9.10 18.11 -16.71
CA ARG A 22 8.62 19.13 -15.77
C ARG A 22 7.16 18.82 -15.41
N PRO A 23 6.78 18.80 -14.12
CA PRO A 23 5.38 18.66 -13.69
C PRO A 23 4.52 19.88 -14.06
N TRP A 24 3.23 19.61 -14.27
CA TRP A 24 2.24 20.44 -14.97
C TRP A 24 1.34 21.26 -14.02
N TRP A 25 1.79 21.54 -12.81
CA TRP A 25 1.08 22.40 -11.86
C TRP A 25 1.91 23.67 -11.63
N ASN A 26 1.70 24.66 -12.49
CA ASN A 26 1.88 26.06 -12.14
C ASN A 26 1.05 26.90 -13.13
N SER A 27 -0.16 27.26 -12.70
CA SER A 27 -0.84 28.44 -13.22
C SER A 27 -1.80 28.95 -12.14
N ASP A 28 -1.27 29.87 -11.34
CA ASP A 28 -2.07 30.84 -10.59
C ASP A 28 -2.94 31.63 -11.55
N THR A 29 -4.26 31.60 -11.37
CA THR A 29 -5.15 32.78 -11.43
C THR A 29 -6.60 32.37 -11.12
N PRO A 30 -7.30 33.09 -10.22
CA PRO A 30 -8.69 32.83 -9.87
C PRO A 30 -9.64 33.66 -10.76
N THR A 31 -10.78 33.11 -11.17
CA THR A 31 -11.90 33.93 -11.68
C THR A 31 -13.25 33.24 -11.44
N PRO A 32 -14.34 34.01 -11.33
CA PRO A 32 -15.37 33.81 -10.32
C PRO A 32 -16.67 33.28 -10.94
N TRP A 33 -17.49 32.66 -10.09
CA TRP A 33 -18.86 32.31 -10.41
C TRP A 33 -19.79 33.53 -10.32
N PRO A 34 -20.65 33.81 -11.31
CA PRO A 34 -21.95 34.43 -11.11
C PRO A 34 -23.02 33.34 -11.25
N GLY A 35 -24.03 33.21 -10.40
CA GLY A 35 -24.94 34.27 -9.94
C GLY A 35 -26.34 33.90 -10.45
N LYS A 36 -27.28 33.73 -9.52
CA LYS A 36 -28.68 33.32 -9.77
C LYS A 36 -29.39 34.24 -10.77
N MET A 37 -30.18 33.65 -11.69
CA MET A 37 -31.27 34.35 -12.37
C MET A 37 -32.56 33.53 -12.26
N ASN A 38 -33.54 34.09 -11.56
CA ASN A 38 -34.95 33.75 -11.70
C ASN A 38 -35.54 34.68 -12.76
N PHE A 39 -36.34 34.17 -13.70
CA PHE A 39 -37.44 34.93 -14.29
C PHE A 39 -38.54 33.99 -14.78
N SER A 40 -39.75 34.55 -14.73
CA SER A 40 -41.10 34.01 -14.72
C SER A 40 -41.66 33.46 -16.02
N ASP A 41 -42.76 32.73 -15.86
CA ASP A 41 -43.87 32.41 -16.78
C ASP A 41 -43.79 32.94 -18.22
N SER A 42 -43.91 32.00 -19.17
CA SER A 42 -44.61 32.21 -20.43
C SER A 42 -45.08 30.87 -21.00
N SER A 43 -46.40 30.67 -20.93
CA SER A 43 -47.15 29.63 -21.61
C SER A 43 -47.00 29.77 -23.13
N ALA A 44 -46.33 28.81 -23.78
CA ALA A 44 -46.34 28.66 -25.22
C ALA A 44 -46.40 27.18 -25.61
N THR A 45 -47.60 26.77 -26.01
CA THR A 45 -47.93 25.45 -26.57
C THR A 45 -47.11 25.20 -27.83
N THR A 46 -45.99 24.48 -27.72
CA THR A 46 -45.19 24.07 -28.88
C THR A 46 -45.39 22.58 -29.14
N LYS A 47 -46.04 22.29 -30.27
CA LYS A 47 -46.30 20.93 -30.79
C LYS A 47 -45.00 20.12 -30.84
N LEU A 48 -45.03 18.89 -30.33
CA LEU A 48 -43.93 17.92 -30.50
C LEU A 48 -43.69 17.66 -32.00
N PRO A 49 -42.42 17.67 -32.49
CA PRO A 49 -42.12 17.18 -33.81
C PRO A 49 -42.14 15.64 -33.83
N PRO A 50 -42.36 15.01 -35.00
CA PRO A 50 -42.53 13.57 -35.10
C PRO A 50 -41.20 12.84 -34.83
N ARG A 51 -41.31 11.62 -34.28
CA ARG A 51 -40.20 10.67 -34.19
C ARG A 51 -39.71 10.29 -35.59
N SER A 52 -38.60 10.86 -36.06
CA SER A 52 -37.51 10.10 -36.69
C SER A 52 -36.37 11.01 -37.15
N SER A 53 -35.20 10.80 -36.57
CA SER A 53 -33.94 10.72 -37.32
C SER A 53 -32.88 10.16 -36.37
N ARG A 54 -32.30 9.02 -36.76
CA ARG A 54 -31.10 8.47 -36.13
C ARG A 54 -29.98 9.45 -36.47
N ALA A 55 -29.68 10.39 -35.57
CA ALA A 55 -28.55 11.30 -35.77
C ALA A 55 -27.27 10.46 -35.77
N LYS A 56 -26.69 10.25 -36.96
CA LYS A 56 -25.37 9.65 -37.10
C LYS A 56 -24.36 10.57 -36.42
N LEU A 57 -23.71 10.08 -35.37
CA LEU A 57 -22.60 10.78 -34.73
C LEU A 57 -21.49 10.94 -35.79
N SER A 58 -21.02 12.17 -35.99
CA SER A 58 -19.93 12.43 -36.94
C SER A 58 -18.67 11.64 -36.54
N PRO A 59 -17.91 11.09 -37.49
CA PRO A 59 -16.74 10.27 -37.19
C PRO A 59 -15.67 11.11 -36.47
N MET A 60 -15.54 10.91 -35.15
CA MET A 60 -14.49 11.53 -34.34
C MET A 60 -13.16 10.83 -34.62
N ARG A 61 -12.46 11.27 -35.67
CA ARG A 61 -11.09 10.82 -35.95
C ARG A 61 -10.17 11.32 -34.83
N GLY A 62 -9.64 10.39 -34.04
CA GLY A 62 -8.56 10.64 -33.08
C GLY A 62 -8.92 10.49 -31.61
N ASP A 63 -10.20 10.48 -31.23
CA ASP A 63 -10.60 10.42 -29.82
C ASP A 63 -11.08 9.00 -29.43
N GLN A 64 -10.13 8.16 -29.03
CA GLN A 64 -10.42 6.81 -28.54
C GLN A 64 -11.27 6.83 -27.27
N LEU A 65 -11.05 7.78 -26.37
CA LEU A 65 -11.78 7.87 -25.10
C LEU A 65 -13.24 8.28 -25.33
N ALA A 66 -13.50 9.28 -26.17
CA ALA A 66 -14.87 9.65 -26.52
C ALA A 66 -15.62 8.48 -27.20
N ARG A 67 -14.93 7.74 -28.08
CA ARG A 67 -15.53 6.56 -28.75
C ARG A 67 -15.81 5.42 -27.77
N GLN A 68 -14.88 5.12 -26.87
CA GLN A 68 -15.08 4.12 -25.81
C GLN A 68 -16.23 4.52 -24.88
N TRP A 69 -16.31 5.80 -24.49
CA TRP A 69 -17.43 6.31 -23.70
C TRP A 69 -18.77 6.14 -24.41
N LEU A 70 -18.85 6.48 -25.70
CA LEU A 70 -20.06 6.28 -26.49
C LEU A 70 -20.41 4.80 -26.65
N LEU A 71 -19.40 3.93 -26.77
CA LEU A 71 -19.58 2.48 -26.80
C LEU A 71 -20.19 1.96 -25.49
N VAL A 72 -19.67 2.39 -24.33
CA VAL A 72 -20.24 2.08 -23.00
C VAL A 72 -21.69 2.57 -22.91
N GLN A 73 -21.98 3.81 -23.34
CA GLN A 73 -23.33 4.36 -23.36
C GLN A 73 -24.29 3.56 -24.26
N ARG A 74 -23.84 3.09 -25.43
CA ARG A 74 -24.66 2.28 -26.34
C ARG A 74 -24.95 0.89 -25.76
N LEU A 75 -23.94 0.22 -25.20
CA LEU A 75 -24.10 -1.08 -24.55
C LEU A 75 -25.00 -0.99 -23.32
N GLY A 76 -24.84 0.05 -22.49
CA GLY A 76 -25.64 0.25 -21.27
C GLY A 76 -27.13 0.54 -21.52
N ARG A 77 -27.50 1.00 -22.72
CA ARG A 77 -28.91 1.24 -23.09
C ARG A 77 -29.61 0.01 -23.69
N SER A 78 -28.87 -1.02 -24.09
CA SER A 78 -29.43 -2.21 -24.75
C SER A 78 -29.32 -3.46 -23.88
N ARG A 79 -30.44 -3.85 -23.24
CA ARG A 79 -30.53 -5.14 -22.52
C ARG A 79 -30.41 -6.35 -23.45
N GLY A 80 -30.89 -6.21 -24.69
CA GLY A 80 -30.86 -7.28 -25.70
C GLY A 80 -29.49 -7.49 -26.37
N GLY A 81 -28.53 -6.60 -26.11
CA GLY A 81 -27.25 -6.51 -26.80
C GLY A 81 -27.31 -5.76 -28.13
N VAL A 82 -26.13 -5.41 -28.64
CA VAL A 82 -25.94 -4.64 -29.88
C VAL A 82 -25.00 -5.41 -30.79
N GLY A 83 -25.36 -5.53 -32.06
CA GLY A 83 -24.54 -6.23 -33.04
C GLY A 83 -23.26 -5.45 -33.38
N LEU A 84 -22.18 -6.15 -33.69
CA LEU A 84 -20.90 -5.51 -33.99
C LEU A 84 -20.94 -4.54 -35.19
N ALA A 85 -21.71 -4.88 -36.22
CA ALA A 85 -21.89 -4.01 -37.39
C ALA A 85 -22.69 -2.74 -37.03
N GLU A 86 -23.67 -2.86 -36.15
CA GLU A 86 -24.46 -1.73 -35.68
C GLU A 86 -23.62 -0.77 -34.82
N LEU A 87 -22.79 -1.30 -33.93
CA LEU A 87 -21.84 -0.50 -33.15
C LEU A 87 -20.86 0.27 -34.04
N ALA A 88 -20.34 -0.39 -35.08
CA ALA A 88 -19.42 0.21 -36.04
C ALA A 88 -20.09 1.37 -36.81
N ASP A 89 -21.33 1.17 -37.26
CA ASP A 89 -22.11 2.19 -37.98
C ASP A 89 -22.50 3.38 -37.08
N ASP A 90 -22.93 3.12 -35.83
CA ASP A 90 -23.33 4.15 -34.88
C ASP A 90 -22.16 5.06 -34.47
N LEU A 91 -20.97 4.48 -34.32
CA LEU A 91 -19.76 5.16 -33.84
C LEU A 91 -18.87 5.68 -35.00
N GLY A 92 -19.28 5.43 -36.25
CA GLY A 92 -18.58 5.90 -37.45
C GLY A 92 -17.18 5.32 -37.63
N CYS A 93 -16.97 4.05 -37.27
CA CYS A 93 -15.66 3.38 -37.36
C CYS A 93 -15.74 1.94 -37.90
N VAL A 94 -14.59 1.32 -38.17
CA VAL A 94 -14.54 -0.07 -38.68
C VAL A 94 -14.71 -1.10 -37.57
N ARG A 95 -15.23 -2.29 -37.91
CA ARG A 95 -15.45 -3.40 -36.97
C ARG A 95 -14.21 -3.79 -36.15
N ARG A 96 -13.02 -3.72 -36.75
CA ARG A 96 -11.74 -3.99 -36.06
C ARG A 96 -11.48 -2.99 -34.92
N THR A 97 -11.88 -1.73 -35.09
CA THR A 97 -11.77 -0.70 -34.06
C THR A 97 -12.71 -0.98 -32.90
N ILE A 98 -13.97 -1.36 -33.18
CA ILE A 98 -14.93 -1.75 -32.13
C ILE A 98 -14.43 -2.97 -31.36
N TYR A 99 -13.91 -4.00 -32.04
CA TYR A 99 -13.31 -5.15 -31.34
C TYR A 99 -12.20 -4.72 -30.39
N ARG A 100 -11.26 -3.90 -30.85
CA ARG A 100 -10.16 -3.40 -30.02
C ARG A 100 -10.66 -2.57 -28.84
N ASP A 101 -11.71 -1.77 -29.04
CA ASP A 101 -12.28 -0.96 -27.97
C ASP A 101 -13.07 -1.83 -26.97
N LEU A 102 -13.78 -2.88 -27.43
CA LEU A 102 -14.44 -3.87 -26.56
C LEU A 102 -13.41 -4.65 -25.75
N ASP A 103 -12.31 -5.10 -26.36
CA ASP A 103 -11.20 -5.75 -25.66
C ASP A 103 -10.59 -4.82 -24.62
N ALA A 104 -10.40 -3.54 -24.95
CA ALA A 104 -9.91 -2.55 -24.02
C ALA A 104 -10.88 -2.28 -22.86
N LEU A 105 -12.20 -2.29 -23.11
CA LEU A 105 -13.21 -2.17 -22.06
C LEU A 105 -13.21 -3.40 -21.15
N MET A 106 -13.12 -4.62 -21.70
CA MET A 106 -13.00 -5.85 -20.93
C MET A 106 -11.72 -5.89 -20.09
N TYR A 107 -10.60 -5.45 -20.68
CA TYR A 107 -9.33 -5.30 -19.97
C TYR A 107 -9.43 -4.28 -18.83
N ALA A 108 -10.19 -3.20 -19.02
CA ALA A 108 -10.51 -2.21 -18.00
C ALA A 108 -11.61 -2.67 -17.01
N GLY A 109 -11.98 -3.96 -17.02
CA GLY A 109 -12.91 -4.57 -16.06
C GLY A 109 -14.40 -4.42 -16.38
N PHE A 110 -14.78 -3.79 -17.49
CA PHE A 110 -16.19 -3.69 -17.86
C PHE A 110 -16.75 -5.09 -18.20
N PRO A 111 -17.89 -5.52 -17.61
CA PRO A 111 -18.42 -6.87 -17.77
C PRO A 111 -19.18 -7.03 -19.08
N VAL A 112 -18.49 -6.90 -20.20
CA VAL A 112 -19.03 -7.09 -21.55
C VAL A 112 -19.07 -8.58 -21.87
N VAL A 113 -20.25 -9.09 -22.19
CA VAL A 113 -20.46 -10.46 -22.66
C VAL A 113 -20.90 -10.46 -24.12
N SER A 114 -20.55 -11.53 -24.84
CA SER A 114 -20.98 -11.75 -26.20
C SER A 114 -21.92 -12.95 -26.28
N GLU A 115 -23.03 -12.80 -27.00
CA GLU A 115 -24.00 -13.87 -27.23
C GLU A 115 -24.22 -14.06 -28.72
N LYS A 116 -24.25 -15.31 -29.19
CA LYS A 116 -24.52 -15.64 -30.58
C LYS A 116 -25.99 -15.98 -30.76
N ARG A 117 -26.72 -15.17 -31.54
CA ARG A 117 -28.13 -15.38 -31.90
C ARG A 117 -28.29 -15.33 -33.41
N ASP A 118 -28.92 -16.34 -34.00
CA ASP A 118 -29.19 -16.45 -35.44
C ASP A 118 -27.96 -16.17 -36.33
N GLY A 119 -26.82 -16.75 -35.94
CA GLY A 119 -25.55 -16.60 -36.66
C GLY A 119 -24.85 -15.24 -36.49
N LYS A 120 -25.42 -14.30 -35.74
CA LYS A 120 -24.85 -12.98 -35.43
C LYS A 120 -24.39 -12.89 -33.97
N VAL A 121 -23.33 -12.13 -33.71
CA VAL A 121 -22.80 -11.89 -32.36
C VAL A 121 -23.29 -10.53 -31.86
N TYR A 122 -23.87 -10.54 -30.67
CA TYR A 122 -24.35 -9.35 -29.96
C TYR A 122 -23.53 -9.15 -28.69
N TYR A 123 -23.13 -7.91 -28.43
CA TYR A 123 -22.41 -7.52 -27.23
C TYR A 123 -23.36 -6.79 -26.29
N ARG A 124 -23.29 -7.10 -25.00
CA ARG A 124 -24.05 -6.43 -23.94
C ARG A 124 -23.23 -6.41 -22.65
N PHE A 125 -23.60 -5.54 -21.73
CA PHE A 125 -23.17 -5.73 -20.35
C PHE A 125 -23.95 -6.88 -19.70
N LEU A 126 -23.35 -7.53 -18.70
CA LEU A 126 -24.09 -8.39 -17.77
C LEU A 126 -25.31 -7.63 -17.21
N ASP A 127 -26.44 -8.32 -17.03
CA ASP A 127 -27.71 -7.69 -16.61
C ASP A 127 -27.64 -6.99 -15.24
N SER A 128 -26.65 -7.38 -14.44
CA SER A 128 -26.30 -6.83 -13.14
C SER A 128 -25.56 -5.49 -13.20
N PHE A 129 -24.92 -5.16 -14.33
CA PHE A 129 -24.12 -3.95 -14.49
C PHE A 129 -24.99 -2.75 -14.84
N LYS A 130 -24.90 -1.69 -14.03
CA LYS A 130 -25.53 -0.40 -14.29
C LYS A 130 -24.49 0.60 -14.74
N LEU A 131 -24.89 1.44 -15.68
CA LEU A 131 -24.06 2.55 -16.15
C LEU A 131 -23.86 3.55 -15.01
N GLY A 132 -22.63 3.61 -14.47
CA GLY A 132 -22.30 4.36 -13.24
C GLY A 132 -21.62 3.48 -12.18
N ASP A 133 -21.69 2.16 -12.32
CA ASP A 133 -20.89 1.23 -11.52
C ASP A 133 -19.43 1.33 -11.97
N VAL A 134 -18.51 1.46 -11.00
CA VAL A 134 -17.07 1.37 -11.26
C VAL A 134 -16.77 -0.10 -11.58
N PRO A 135 -16.29 -0.42 -12.79
CA PRO A 135 -15.94 -1.79 -13.12
C PRO A 135 -14.76 -2.23 -12.27
N PHE A 136 -14.88 -3.38 -11.63
CA PHE A 136 -13.78 -4.05 -10.95
C PHE A 136 -13.46 -5.35 -11.67
N THR A 137 -12.18 -5.58 -11.92
CA THR A 137 -11.65 -6.87 -12.34
C THR A 137 -11.66 -7.87 -11.19
N ALA A 138 -11.64 -9.16 -11.50
CA ALA A 138 -11.51 -10.22 -10.50
C ALA A 138 -10.25 -10.03 -9.61
N ASP A 139 -9.14 -9.63 -10.21
CA ASP A 139 -7.87 -9.41 -9.51
C ASP A 139 -7.92 -8.23 -8.55
N GLU A 140 -8.59 -7.13 -8.93
CA GLU A 140 -8.77 -5.97 -8.04
C GLU A 140 -9.61 -6.34 -6.81
N ILE A 141 -10.66 -7.14 -6.98
CA ILE A 141 -11.49 -7.52 -5.84
C ILE A 141 -10.78 -8.55 -4.96
N LEU A 142 -10.04 -9.49 -5.56
CA LEU A 142 -9.15 -10.39 -4.83
C LEU A 142 -8.13 -9.60 -4.00
N ALA A 143 -7.50 -8.57 -4.58
CA ALA A 143 -6.55 -7.72 -3.89
C ALA A 143 -7.19 -6.96 -2.71
N LEU A 144 -8.41 -6.44 -2.89
CA LEU A 144 -9.15 -5.76 -1.82
C LEU A 144 -9.53 -6.72 -0.68
N ALA A 145 -9.99 -7.93 -1.00
CA ALA A 145 -10.30 -8.96 0.00
C ALA A 145 -9.03 -9.41 0.76
N PHE A 146 -7.91 -9.56 0.06
CA PHE A 146 -6.62 -9.86 0.68
C PHE A 146 -6.14 -8.69 1.57
N GLY A 147 -6.39 -7.44 1.15
CA GLY A 147 -6.10 -6.23 1.91
C GLY A 147 -6.90 -6.13 3.22
N GLU A 148 -8.17 -6.54 3.24
CA GLU A 148 -8.96 -6.66 4.47
C GLU A 148 -8.29 -7.59 5.48
N ASP A 149 -7.86 -8.76 4.99
CA ASP A 149 -7.21 -9.80 5.77
C ASP A 149 -5.85 -9.34 6.36
N LEU A 150 -5.10 -8.50 5.63
CA LEU A 150 -3.88 -7.82 6.12
C LEU A 150 -4.18 -6.79 7.23
N LEU A 151 -5.27 -6.04 7.08
CA LEU A 151 -5.71 -5.02 8.03
C LEU A 151 -6.38 -5.59 9.28
N ARG A 152 -6.61 -6.91 9.35
CA ARG A 152 -7.19 -7.60 10.52
C ARG A 152 -6.42 -7.34 11.82
N THR A 153 -5.11 -7.07 11.73
CA THR A 153 -4.28 -6.67 12.88
C THR A 153 -4.70 -5.36 13.53
N LEU A 154 -5.48 -4.54 12.82
CA LEU A 154 -6.03 -3.27 13.24
C LEU A 154 -7.53 -3.34 13.56
N GLU A 155 -8.04 -4.54 13.87
CA GLU A 155 -9.43 -4.76 14.25
C GLU A 155 -9.87 -3.81 15.39
N GLY A 156 -11.06 -3.22 15.25
CA GLY A 156 -11.62 -2.25 16.18
C GLY A 156 -11.08 -0.83 16.01
N THR A 157 -10.31 -0.55 14.96
CA THR A 157 -9.85 0.80 14.60
C THR A 157 -10.57 1.32 13.35
N VAL A 158 -10.47 2.63 13.10
CA VAL A 158 -11.03 3.25 11.88
C VAL A 158 -10.49 2.66 10.59
N PHE A 159 -9.27 2.14 10.57
CA PHE A 159 -8.68 1.56 9.36
C PHE A 159 -9.40 0.28 8.96
N HIS A 160 -9.55 -0.65 9.90
CA HIS A 160 -10.24 -1.92 9.66
C HIS A 160 -11.73 -1.71 9.40
N ASP A 161 -12.41 -0.91 10.23
CA ASP A 161 -13.85 -0.67 10.08
C ASP A 161 -14.17 0.02 8.74
N SER A 162 -13.31 0.93 8.28
CA SER A 162 -13.48 1.62 6.99
C SER A 162 -13.27 0.69 5.79
N ILE A 163 -12.29 -0.22 5.81
CA ILE A 163 -12.11 -1.18 4.71
C ILE A 163 -13.27 -2.18 4.65
N GLN A 164 -13.79 -2.62 5.80
CA GLN A 164 -14.98 -3.48 5.84
C GLN A 164 -16.21 -2.77 5.28
N SER A 165 -16.41 -1.50 5.65
CA SER A 165 -17.48 -0.67 5.10
C SER A 165 -17.34 -0.48 3.59
N ALA A 166 -16.13 -0.18 3.10
CA ALA A 166 -15.84 0.01 1.68
C ALA A 166 -16.10 -1.29 0.90
N LEU A 167 -15.63 -2.43 1.38
CA LEU A 167 -15.85 -3.74 0.77
C LEU A 167 -17.32 -4.13 0.75
N THR A 168 -18.07 -3.83 1.81
CA THR A 168 -19.52 -4.06 1.84
C THR A 168 -20.24 -3.25 0.76
N LYS A 169 -19.87 -1.97 0.58
CA LYS A 169 -20.40 -1.11 -0.49
C LYS A 169 -20.05 -1.65 -1.87
N ILE A 170 -18.80 -2.07 -2.07
CA ILE A 170 -18.33 -2.66 -3.33
C ILE A 170 -19.13 -3.94 -3.62
N ARG A 171 -19.22 -4.88 -2.67
CA ARG A 171 -19.99 -6.12 -2.83
C ARG A 171 -21.45 -5.86 -3.20
N SER A 172 -22.07 -4.80 -2.65
CA SER A 172 -23.46 -4.44 -2.98
C SER A 172 -23.65 -3.94 -4.42
N ALA A 173 -22.58 -3.48 -5.08
CA ALA A 173 -22.58 -3.06 -6.48
C ALA A 173 -22.19 -4.19 -7.45
N LEU A 174 -21.79 -5.36 -6.95
CA LEU A 174 -21.38 -6.48 -7.79
C LEU A 174 -22.56 -7.37 -8.19
N SER A 175 -22.36 -8.13 -9.26
CA SER A 175 -23.29 -9.18 -9.67
C SER A 175 -23.28 -10.35 -8.68
N SER A 176 -24.38 -11.10 -8.59
CA SER A 176 -24.44 -12.33 -7.79
C SER A 176 -23.39 -13.37 -8.19
N GLU A 177 -23.02 -13.40 -9.47
CA GLU A 177 -21.97 -14.28 -10.00
C GLU A 177 -20.58 -13.89 -9.49
N LEU A 178 -20.25 -12.59 -9.51
CA LEU A 178 -19.01 -12.09 -8.92
C LEU A 178 -19.00 -12.27 -7.39
N ILE A 179 -20.12 -12.03 -6.69
CA ILE A 179 -20.20 -12.27 -5.24
C ILE A 179 -19.92 -13.74 -4.91
N GLY A 180 -20.53 -14.69 -5.62
CA GLY A 180 -20.24 -16.12 -5.40
C GLY A 180 -18.80 -16.52 -5.70
N PHE A 181 -18.19 -15.93 -6.73
CA PHE A 181 -16.77 -16.08 -7.02
C PHE A 181 -15.88 -15.53 -5.89
N LEU A 182 -16.26 -14.39 -5.32
CA LEU A 182 -15.56 -13.81 -4.17
C LEU A 182 -15.68 -14.62 -2.91
N ASP A 183 -16.85 -15.18 -2.60
CA ASP A 183 -17.01 -16.04 -1.41
C ASP A 183 -16.13 -17.30 -1.54
N THR A 184 -16.01 -17.83 -2.77
CA THR A 184 -15.12 -18.97 -3.07
C THR A 184 -13.64 -18.59 -2.89
N ILE A 185 -13.24 -17.43 -3.41
CA ILE A 185 -11.88 -16.88 -3.27
C ILE A 185 -11.56 -16.57 -1.81
N ALA A 186 -12.46 -15.85 -1.13
CA ALA A 186 -12.32 -15.52 0.27
C ALA A 186 -12.26 -16.79 1.10
N GLY A 187 -12.91 -17.89 0.73
CA GLY A 187 -12.70 -19.19 1.38
C GLY A 187 -11.31 -19.80 1.18
N SER A 188 -10.64 -19.47 0.07
CA SER A 188 -9.42 -20.13 -0.42
C SER A 188 -8.12 -19.45 -0.01
N PHE A 189 -8.14 -18.13 0.24
CA PHE A 189 -6.96 -17.36 0.61
C PHE A 189 -7.11 -16.75 2.01
N ARG A 190 -6.06 -16.86 2.82
CA ARG A 190 -6.01 -16.34 4.19
C ARG A 190 -4.66 -15.70 4.44
N VAL A 191 -4.67 -14.53 5.07
CA VAL A 191 -3.47 -13.94 5.67
C VAL A 191 -3.46 -14.28 7.16
N LEU A 192 -2.44 -15.02 7.58
CA LEU A 192 -2.19 -15.26 8.99
C LEU A 192 -1.33 -14.12 9.54
N PRO A 193 -1.84 -13.34 10.51
CA PRO A 193 -1.06 -12.27 11.09
C PRO A 193 0.07 -12.85 11.96
N GLU A 194 1.23 -12.20 11.91
CA GLU A 194 2.27 -12.35 12.92
C GLU A 194 1.76 -11.84 14.29
N PRO A 195 2.48 -12.11 15.40
CA PRO A 195 2.18 -11.49 16.68
C PRO A 195 2.07 -9.97 16.55
N HIS A 196 0.94 -9.41 17.01
CA HIS A 196 0.60 -8.00 16.83
C HIS A 196 -0.08 -7.44 18.07
N LYS A 197 -0.06 -6.11 18.16
CA LYS A 197 -0.75 -5.36 19.22
C LYS A 197 -2.22 -5.20 18.87
N ARG A 198 -3.08 -5.18 19.90
CA ARG A 198 -4.53 -4.98 19.75
C ARG A 198 -4.89 -3.53 20.01
N TYR A 199 -5.64 -2.92 19.09
CA TYR A 199 -5.94 -1.49 19.11
C TYR A 199 -7.42 -1.13 19.33
N ALA A 200 -8.29 -2.11 19.56
CA ALA A 200 -9.72 -1.86 19.78
C ALA A 200 -10.01 -0.82 20.90
N LYS A 201 -9.15 -0.74 21.92
CA LYS A 201 -9.26 0.25 23.01
C LYS A 201 -8.63 1.62 22.68
N SER A 202 -7.84 1.71 21.62
CA SER A 202 -7.11 2.92 21.21
C SER A 202 -7.76 3.62 20.02
N ARG A 203 -9.01 3.26 19.67
CA ARG A 203 -9.70 3.81 18.50
C ARG A 203 -9.73 5.34 18.51
N THR A 204 -10.16 5.94 19.62
CA THR A 204 -10.25 7.40 19.78
C THR A 204 -8.89 8.08 19.70
N THR A 205 -7.85 7.45 20.27
CA THR A 205 -6.46 7.93 20.16
C THR A 205 -5.98 7.92 18.71
N ILE A 206 -6.27 6.87 17.95
CA ILE A 206 -5.90 6.76 16.53
C ILE A 206 -6.65 7.79 15.68
N GLU A 207 -7.95 7.99 15.94
CA GLU A 207 -8.76 9.03 15.30
C GLU A 207 -8.16 10.42 15.54
N ALA A 208 -7.88 10.76 16.81
CA ALA A 208 -7.27 12.05 17.17
C ALA A 208 -5.88 12.25 16.54
N LEU A 209 -5.05 11.20 16.49
CA LEU A 209 -3.75 11.25 15.80
C LEU A 209 -3.92 11.53 14.30
N ASN A 210 -4.83 10.81 13.63
CA ASN A 210 -5.06 10.98 12.20
C ASN A 210 -5.57 12.40 11.88
N GLU A 211 -6.50 12.91 12.66
CA GLU A 211 -7.01 14.28 12.53
C GLU A 211 -5.91 15.31 12.74
N ALA A 212 -5.06 15.14 13.75
CA ALA A 212 -3.98 16.07 14.04
C ALA A 212 -2.87 16.05 12.99
N VAL A 213 -2.53 14.87 12.44
CA VAL A 213 -1.59 14.74 11.32
C VAL A 213 -2.11 15.48 10.08
N LEU A 214 -3.37 15.23 9.70
CA LEU A 214 -3.98 15.84 8.52
C LEU A 214 -4.19 17.35 8.70
N GLY A 215 -4.62 17.76 9.89
CA GLY A 215 -4.89 19.15 10.24
C GLY A 215 -3.67 19.96 10.70
N ARG A 216 -2.49 19.32 10.79
CA ARG A 216 -1.26 19.89 11.35
C ARG A 216 -1.43 20.52 12.73
N ARG A 217 -2.14 19.82 13.63
CA ARG A 217 -2.43 20.28 14.99
C ARG A 217 -1.42 19.71 16.00
N VAL A 218 -0.95 20.57 16.89
CA VAL A 218 -0.07 20.18 18.00
C VAL A 218 -0.90 19.43 19.05
N LEU A 219 -0.38 18.29 19.51
CA LEU A 219 -1.03 17.43 20.49
C LEU A 219 -0.31 17.49 21.83
N HIS A 220 -1.05 17.65 22.91
CA HIS A 220 -0.58 17.34 24.25
C HIS A 220 -0.75 15.84 24.50
N MET A 221 0.35 15.14 24.75
CA MET A 221 0.40 13.69 24.86
C MET A 221 0.94 13.25 26.21
N ARG A 222 0.17 12.44 26.94
CA ARG A 222 0.65 11.69 28.10
C ARG A 222 1.04 10.28 27.68
N TYR A 223 2.27 9.89 27.99
CA TYR A 223 2.91 8.71 27.45
C TYR A 223 3.60 7.89 28.52
N ARG A 224 3.45 6.56 28.45
CA ARG A 224 4.14 5.60 29.33
C ARG A 224 5.34 4.97 28.63
N ASN A 225 6.53 5.10 29.21
CA ASN A 225 7.72 4.44 28.70
C ASN A 225 7.58 2.91 28.82
N GLY A 226 7.87 2.17 27.75
CA GLY A 226 7.73 0.71 27.73
C GLY A 226 8.81 -0.07 28.48
N GLN A 227 9.98 0.53 28.72
CA GLN A 227 11.09 -0.09 29.46
C GLN A 227 11.05 0.29 30.94
N THR A 228 10.92 1.58 31.24
CA THR A 228 10.98 2.07 32.63
C THR A 228 9.62 2.11 33.32
N GLY A 229 8.52 2.08 32.57
CA GLY A 229 7.17 2.27 33.10
C GLY A 229 6.84 3.72 33.47
N GLU A 230 7.80 4.64 33.36
CA GLU A 230 7.62 6.04 33.73
C GLU A 230 6.60 6.75 32.83
N GLU A 231 5.70 7.50 33.45
CA GLU A 231 4.76 8.38 32.75
C GLU A 231 5.37 9.76 32.53
N SER A 232 4.98 10.38 31.42
CA SER A 232 5.38 11.76 31.14
C SER A 232 4.45 12.43 30.14
N SER A 233 4.36 13.75 30.26
CA SER A 233 3.62 14.59 29.31
C SER A 233 4.58 15.37 28.41
N ARG A 234 4.14 15.65 27.17
CA ARG A 234 4.88 16.43 26.18
C ARG A 234 3.92 16.97 25.12
N ASP A 235 4.33 18.05 24.47
CA ASP A 235 3.69 18.49 23.24
C ASP A 235 4.39 17.83 22.04
N LEU A 236 3.59 17.38 21.09
CA LEU A 236 4.03 16.65 19.90
C LEU A 236 3.45 17.32 18.66
N ASP A 237 4.31 17.55 17.66
CA ASP A 237 3.88 17.86 16.30
C ASP A 237 3.82 16.54 15.50
N PRO A 238 2.66 15.88 15.37
CA PRO A 238 2.58 14.56 14.75
C PRO A 238 2.73 14.66 13.22
N TYR A 239 3.76 14.06 12.65
CA TYR A 239 4.03 14.10 11.22
C TYR A 239 3.38 12.95 10.47
N HIS A 240 3.53 11.72 10.96
CA HIS A 240 2.95 10.52 10.34
C HIS A 240 2.53 9.49 11.39
N VAL A 241 1.46 8.76 11.09
CA VAL A 241 1.13 7.50 11.74
C VAL A 241 1.49 6.37 10.78
N TRP A 242 2.28 5.39 11.23
CA TRP A 242 2.66 4.25 10.40
C TRP A 242 2.47 2.92 11.14
N TYR A 243 2.34 1.85 10.36
CA TYR A 243 2.25 0.48 10.86
C TYR A 243 3.49 -0.32 10.48
N GLN A 244 4.15 -0.93 11.45
CA GLN A 244 5.36 -1.74 11.23
C GLN A 244 5.47 -2.83 12.29
N ARG A 245 5.86 -4.05 11.89
CA ARG A 245 6.13 -5.18 12.81
C ARG A 245 5.05 -5.40 13.88
N GLY A 246 3.78 -5.41 13.48
CA GLY A 246 2.67 -5.65 14.43
C GLY A 246 2.25 -4.45 15.28
N GLY A 247 2.83 -3.26 15.06
CA GLY A 247 2.59 -2.07 15.88
C GLY A 247 2.29 -0.80 15.07
N LEU A 248 1.47 0.09 15.65
CA LEU A 248 1.24 1.45 15.19
C LEU A 248 2.15 2.40 15.96
N TYR A 249 2.73 3.33 15.22
CA TYR A 249 3.63 4.35 15.72
C TYR A 249 3.25 5.71 15.17
N VAL A 250 3.43 6.75 15.98
CA VAL A 250 3.42 8.13 15.53
C VAL A 250 4.84 8.67 15.58
N ILE A 251 5.27 9.30 14.50
CA ILE A 251 6.49 10.12 14.47
C ILE A 251 6.12 11.58 14.48
N GLY A 252 6.92 12.37 15.19
CA GLY A 252 6.72 13.79 15.24
C GLY A 252 7.84 14.50 15.98
N PHE A 253 7.77 15.82 15.99
CA PHE A 253 8.69 16.63 16.76
C PHE A 253 8.25 16.67 18.23
N ASP A 254 9.09 16.11 19.11
CA ASP A 254 8.88 16.12 20.57
C ASP A 254 9.43 17.43 21.13
N HIS A 255 8.55 18.35 21.52
CA HIS A 255 8.93 19.65 22.08
C HIS A 255 9.70 19.52 23.40
N ARG A 256 9.48 18.45 24.17
CA ARG A 256 10.18 18.22 25.43
C ARG A 256 11.65 17.88 25.21
N ARG A 257 11.97 17.19 24.10
CA ARG A 257 13.34 16.76 23.76
C ARG A 257 13.98 17.60 22.66
N ALA A 258 13.20 18.46 22.02
CA ALA A 258 13.60 19.26 20.87
C ALA A 258 14.15 18.42 19.71
N GLU A 259 13.60 17.22 19.49
CA GLU A 259 14.04 16.28 18.46
C GLU A 259 12.86 15.51 17.86
N ILE A 260 13.05 14.94 16.66
CA ILE A 260 12.05 14.08 16.03
C ILE A 260 12.13 12.70 16.68
N ARG A 261 11.00 12.19 17.16
CA ARG A 261 10.91 10.91 17.87
C ARG A 261 9.71 10.09 17.41
N THR A 262 9.83 8.80 17.61
CA THR A 262 8.78 7.81 17.38
C THR A 262 8.16 7.37 18.72
N PHE A 263 6.84 7.31 18.77
CA PHE A 263 6.06 6.88 19.92
C PHE A 263 5.13 5.73 19.54
N ALA A 264 5.06 4.69 20.38
CA ALA A 264 4.15 3.57 20.16
C ALA A 264 2.74 3.95 20.59
N VAL A 265 1.75 3.79 19.71
CA VAL A 265 0.38 4.29 19.94
C VAL A 265 -0.30 3.61 21.14
N ASP A 266 -0.03 2.33 21.37
CA ASP A 266 -0.53 1.56 22.51
C ASP A 266 -0.03 2.04 23.88
N ARG A 267 1.00 2.90 23.89
CA ARG A 267 1.59 3.48 25.10
C ARG A 267 1.14 4.91 25.38
N ILE A 268 0.32 5.49 24.50
CA ILE A 268 -0.34 6.77 24.73
C ILE A 268 -1.46 6.54 25.75
N LEU A 269 -1.38 7.24 26.87
CA LEU A 269 -2.37 7.16 27.94
C LEU A 269 -3.49 8.17 27.75
N ASP A 270 -3.15 9.32 27.17
CA ASP A 270 -4.07 10.41 26.92
C ASP A 270 -3.53 11.33 25.81
N LEU A 271 -4.42 11.94 25.05
CA LEU A 271 -4.07 12.72 23.87
C LEU A 271 -5.13 13.80 23.58
N GLU A 272 -4.71 15.06 23.61
CA GLU A 272 -5.59 16.20 23.39
C GLU A 272 -4.97 17.20 22.41
N ALA A 273 -5.78 17.80 21.54
CA ALA A 273 -5.30 18.89 20.68
C ALA A 273 -5.15 20.18 21.49
N THR A 274 -4.00 20.84 21.37
CA THR A 274 -3.71 22.10 22.06
C THR A 274 -4.41 23.31 21.43
N GLY A 275 -4.92 23.16 20.21
CA GLY A 275 -5.43 24.25 19.37
C GLY A 275 -4.34 24.94 18.53
N ALA A 276 -3.06 24.73 18.84
CA ALA A 276 -1.96 25.27 18.04
C ALA A 276 -1.76 24.47 16.74
N ASP A 277 -1.27 25.16 15.72
CA ASP A 277 -0.83 24.57 14.45
C ASP A 277 0.69 24.41 14.43
N PHE A 278 1.19 23.41 13.71
CA PHE A 278 2.63 23.25 13.44
C PHE A 278 2.95 23.29 11.95
N GLN A 279 4.23 23.45 11.65
CA GLN A 279 4.79 23.20 10.32
C GLN A 279 5.80 22.06 10.43
N VAL A 280 5.75 21.13 9.47
CA VAL A 280 6.74 20.06 9.39
C VAL A 280 8.11 20.71 9.23
N ARG A 281 9.07 20.30 10.06
CA ARG A 281 10.44 20.83 10.02
C ARG A 281 11.06 20.64 8.64
N GLU A 282 11.79 21.67 8.20
CA GLU A 282 12.50 21.65 6.93
C GLU A 282 13.47 20.46 6.86
N GLY A 283 13.48 19.77 5.72
CA GLY A 283 14.34 18.61 5.49
C GLY A 283 13.84 17.30 6.09
N PHE A 284 12.68 17.27 6.76
CA PHE A 284 12.07 16.00 7.17
C PHE A 284 11.48 15.28 5.95
N ASP A 285 11.90 14.04 5.74
CA ASP A 285 11.40 13.11 4.73
C ASP A 285 11.15 11.76 5.41
N PHE A 286 9.92 11.26 5.32
CA PHE A 286 9.50 10.04 6.00
C PHE A 286 10.19 8.79 5.45
N ASP A 287 10.36 8.70 4.13
CA ASP A 287 10.97 7.55 3.47
C ASP A 287 12.47 7.52 3.76
N ALA A 288 13.13 8.69 3.72
CA ALA A 288 14.52 8.83 4.13
C ALA A 288 14.72 8.48 5.62
N TRP A 289 13.77 8.88 6.48
CA TRP A 289 13.82 8.60 7.91
C TRP A 289 13.70 7.09 8.22
N THR A 290 12.78 6.40 7.54
CA THR A 290 12.53 4.97 7.78
C THR A 290 13.52 4.05 7.07
N SER A 291 14.00 4.43 5.88
CA SER A 291 14.95 3.62 5.08
C SER A 291 16.35 3.44 5.68
N ALA A 292 16.68 4.19 6.73
CA ALA A 292 17.99 4.08 7.41
C ALA A 292 17.99 3.09 8.59
N ASN A 293 16.84 2.51 8.96
CA ASN A 293 16.68 1.75 10.19
C ASN A 293 16.20 0.32 9.92
N PHE A 294 16.69 -0.63 10.72
CA PHE A 294 16.27 -2.03 10.61
C PHE A 294 14.83 -2.25 11.11
N GLY A 295 14.36 -1.42 12.03
CA GLY A 295 12.99 -1.43 12.53
C GLY A 295 12.51 -0.05 12.93
N VAL A 296 11.87 0.05 14.09
CA VAL A 296 11.22 1.28 14.57
C VAL A 296 12.18 2.15 15.37
N VAL A 297 13.22 1.54 15.96
CA VAL A 297 14.21 2.25 16.76
C VAL A 297 15.12 3.04 15.84
N ILE A 298 15.18 4.34 16.05
CA ILE A 298 15.95 5.26 15.21
C ILE A 298 17.31 5.49 15.84
N GLU A 299 18.35 5.07 15.13
CA GLU A 299 19.74 5.26 15.52
C GLU A 299 20.57 5.60 14.28
N PRO A 300 21.76 6.22 14.43
CA PRO A 300 22.66 6.44 13.31
C PRO A 300 22.98 5.13 12.59
N ALA A 301 22.79 5.12 11.27
CA ALA A 301 23.08 3.95 10.46
C ALA A 301 24.58 3.60 10.54
N SER A 302 24.86 2.30 10.63
CA SER A 302 26.21 1.77 10.60
C SER A 302 26.28 0.54 9.72
N ARG A 303 27.48 0.26 9.21
CA ARG A 303 27.74 -0.94 8.43
C ARG A 303 27.65 -2.17 9.34
N VAL A 304 26.66 -3.01 9.06
CA VAL A 304 26.42 -4.29 9.74
C VAL A 304 26.77 -5.41 8.78
N ARG A 305 27.69 -6.29 9.18
CA ARG A 305 28.04 -7.50 8.43
C ARG A 305 27.80 -8.73 9.30
N VAL A 306 26.94 -9.62 8.84
CA VAL A 306 26.56 -10.85 9.55
C VAL A 306 26.86 -12.04 8.64
N ARG A 307 27.60 -13.00 9.17
CA ARG A 307 27.87 -14.28 8.54
C ARG A 307 26.81 -15.29 8.92
N PHE A 308 26.25 -15.96 7.94
CA PHE A 308 25.29 -17.03 8.11
C PHE A 308 25.86 -18.37 7.65
N ALA A 309 25.66 -19.38 8.48
CA ALA A 309 26.03 -20.75 8.16
C ALA A 309 25.19 -21.30 6.99
N ARG A 310 25.69 -22.38 6.35
CA ARG A 310 25.06 -23.00 5.18
C ARG A 310 23.59 -23.37 5.43
N GLU A 311 23.26 -23.79 6.64
CA GLU A 311 21.92 -24.20 7.07
C GLU A 311 20.92 -23.03 7.09
N ARG A 312 21.41 -21.78 7.17
CA ARG A 312 20.60 -20.55 7.19
C ARG A 312 20.66 -19.78 5.87
N ALA A 313 21.63 -20.08 5.00
CA ALA A 313 21.87 -19.34 3.77
C ALA A 313 20.63 -19.18 2.88
N THR A 314 19.85 -20.25 2.66
CA THR A 314 18.62 -20.18 1.85
C THR A 314 17.59 -19.22 2.45
N GLN A 315 17.38 -19.27 3.77
CA GLN A 315 16.45 -18.38 4.46
C GLN A 315 16.83 -16.90 4.33
N VAL A 316 18.14 -16.61 4.30
CA VAL A 316 18.65 -15.24 4.15
C VAL A 316 18.54 -14.75 2.71
N ARG A 317 18.82 -15.62 1.72
CA ARG A 317 18.75 -15.29 0.27
C ARG A 317 17.34 -14.97 -0.21
N GLU A 318 16.34 -15.71 0.27
CA GLU A 318 14.96 -15.62 -0.24
C GLU A 318 14.18 -14.41 0.28
N ARG A 319 14.82 -13.54 1.08
CA ARG A 319 14.17 -12.41 1.75
C ARG A 319 14.89 -11.10 1.50
N SER A 320 14.11 -10.05 1.30
CA SER A 320 14.57 -8.67 1.44
C SER A 320 14.41 -8.26 2.90
N TRP A 321 15.53 -8.14 3.61
CA TRP A 321 15.66 -7.67 4.99
C TRP A 321 15.82 -6.15 5.06
N HIS A 322 16.55 -5.58 4.10
CA HIS A 322 16.78 -4.14 4.01
C HIS A 322 17.11 -3.72 2.57
N ALA A 323 16.72 -2.52 2.17
CA ALA A 323 16.98 -2.01 0.81
C ALA A 323 18.48 -1.91 0.48
N SER A 324 19.33 -1.66 1.48
CA SER A 324 20.78 -1.56 1.31
C SER A 324 21.51 -2.92 1.32
N GLN A 325 20.79 -4.04 1.41
CA GLN A 325 21.42 -5.32 1.67
C GLN A 325 22.29 -5.79 0.49
N GLN A 326 23.43 -6.41 0.82
CA GLN A 326 24.31 -7.07 -0.12
C GLN A 326 24.60 -8.48 0.42
N ILE A 327 24.46 -9.49 -0.43
CA ILE A 327 24.69 -10.90 -0.07
C ILE A 327 25.86 -11.42 -0.88
N GLU A 328 26.87 -11.92 -0.18
CA GLU A 328 28.04 -12.58 -0.76
C GLU A 328 27.99 -14.08 -0.43
N GLU A 329 28.00 -14.92 -1.45
CA GLU A 329 28.06 -16.38 -1.30
C GLU A 329 29.47 -16.81 -0.87
N ARG A 330 29.55 -17.79 0.03
CA ARG A 330 30.81 -18.34 0.52
C ARG A 330 31.04 -19.74 -0.04
N ALA A 331 32.31 -20.13 -0.14
CA ALA A 331 32.71 -21.43 -0.68
C ALA A 331 32.20 -22.63 0.15
N ASP A 332 31.89 -22.42 1.44
CA ASP A 332 31.31 -23.42 2.34
C ASP A 332 29.78 -23.52 2.21
N GLY A 333 29.17 -22.76 1.31
CA GLY A 333 27.71 -22.69 1.11
C GLY A 333 26.97 -21.79 2.10
N GLY A 334 27.69 -21.11 3.00
CA GLY A 334 27.15 -20.00 3.80
C GLY A 334 27.06 -18.69 3.02
N VAL A 335 26.58 -17.64 3.67
CA VAL A 335 26.49 -16.29 3.08
C VAL A 335 26.94 -15.23 4.07
N ASP A 336 27.60 -14.18 3.58
CA ASP A 336 27.85 -12.96 4.34
C ASP A 336 26.85 -11.89 3.86
N LEU A 337 25.99 -11.41 4.78
CA LEU A 337 25.04 -10.33 4.55
C LEU A 337 25.62 -9.02 5.07
N THR A 338 25.63 -7.99 4.24
CA THR A 338 26.01 -6.63 4.63
C THR A 338 24.82 -5.69 4.48
N MET A 339 24.62 -4.79 5.45
CA MET A 339 23.59 -3.74 5.42
C MET A 339 24.13 -2.45 6.04
N GLU A 340 23.53 -1.31 5.71
CA GLU A 340 23.81 0.00 6.31
C GLU A 340 22.54 0.43 7.06
N VAL A 341 22.50 0.17 8.37
CA VAL A 341 21.28 0.28 9.18
C VAL A 341 21.54 0.73 10.62
N GLY A 342 20.59 1.46 11.18
CA GLY A 342 20.46 1.70 12.62
C GLY A 342 19.53 0.68 13.32
N GLY A 343 19.38 0.80 14.64
CA GLY A 343 18.47 -0.02 15.44
C GLY A 343 19.16 -1.27 16.00
N SER A 344 20.21 -1.06 16.79
CA SER A 344 21.09 -2.14 17.26
C SER A 344 20.36 -3.19 18.10
N SER A 345 19.35 -2.80 18.88
CA SER A 345 18.53 -3.74 19.67
C SER A 345 17.68 -4.64 18.78
N GLU A 346 17.02 -4.07 17.76
CA GLU A 346 16.17 -4.85 16.84
C GLU A 346 17.00 -5.77 15.94
N LEU A 347 18.22 -5.35 15.58
CA LEU A 347 19.20 -6.18 14.91
C LEU A 347 19.66 -7.34 15.81
N THR A 348 19.93 -7.06 17.09
CA THR A 348 20.33 -8.07 18.08
C THR A 348 19.27 -9.17 18.18
N ASP A 349 18.01 -8.80 18.41
CA ASP A 349 16.89 -9.75 18.51
C ASP A 349 16.74 -10.59 17.23
N TRP A 350 16.88 -9.95 16.07
CA TRP A 350 16.81 -10.63 14.77
C TRP A 350 17.97 -11.61 14.58
N ILE A 351 19.21 -11.24 14.90
CA ILE A 351 20.38 -12.12 14.82
C ILE A 351 20.21 -13.32 15.74
N LEU A 352 19.76 -13.09 16.98
CA LEU A 352 19.52 -14.16 17.96
C LEU A 352 18.47 -15.17 17.49
N SER A 353 17.50 -14.76 16.66
CA SER A 353 16.49 -15.68 16.09
C SER A 353 17.08 -16.79 15.21
N PHE A 354 18.31 -16.62 14.70
CA PHE A 354 19.02 -17.65 13.93
C PHE A 354 19.83 -18.62 14.81
N GLY A 355 19.94 -18.33 16.11
CA GLY A 355 20.73 -19.10 17.07
C GLY A 355 22.21 -19.18 16.65
N PRO A 356 22.86 -20.36 16.72
CA PRO A 356 24.27 -20.51 16.38
C PRO A 356 24.57 -20.38 14.88
N GLY A 357 23.54 -20.21 14.03
CA GLY A 357 23.68 -20.09 12.58
C GLY A 357 24.02 -18.69 12.07
N ALA A 358 24.20 -17.72 12.96
CA ALA A 358 24.55 -16.34 12.63
C ALA A 358 25.70 -15.82 13.51
N GLU A 359 26.68 -15.17 12.88
CA GLU A 359 27.81 -14.53 13.55
C GLU A 359 27.94 -13.07 13.09
N VAL A 360 27.97 -12.13 14.04
CA VAL A 360 28.23 -10.73 13.74
C VAL A 360 29.72 -10.52 13.50
N LEU A 361 30.06 -10.06 12.29
CA LEU A 361 31.42 -9.69 11.92
C LEU A 361 31.68 -8.20 12.22
N GLU A 362 30.72 -7.34 11.88
CA GLU A 362 30.77 -5.88 12.08
C GLU A 362 29.37 -5.32 12.42
N PRO A 363 29.25 -4.25 13.22
CA PRO A 363 30.32 -3.60 13.99
C PRO A 363 30.63 -4.36 15.29
N ALA A 364 31.81 -4.12 15.87
CA ALA A 364 32.23 -4.77 17.12
C ALA A 364 31.25 -4.54 18.28
N ALA A 365 30.63 -3.36 18.36
CA ALA A 365 29.63 -3.05 19.37
C ALA A 365 28.42 -3.99 19.30
N LEU A 366 27.90 -4.27 18.10
CA LEU A 366 26.79 -5.20 17.91
C LEU A 366 27.19 -6.63 18.26
N ARG A 367 28.43 -7.04 17.94
CA ARG A 367 28.97 -8.34 18.35
C ARG A 367 28.99 -8.50 19.87
N VAL A 368 29.40 -7.46 20.61
CA VAL A 368 29.39 -7.45 22.07
C VAL A 368 27.96 -7.57 22.61
N GLN A 369 27.00 -6.82 22.05
CA GLN A 369 25.59 -6.89 22.44
C GLN A 369 25.01 -8.31 22.27
N VAL A 370 25.25 -8.93 21.12
CA VAL A 370 24.81 -10.31 20.85
C VAL A 370 25.47 -11.31 21.80
N SER A 371 26.77 -11.17 22.08
CA SER A 371 27.48 -12.04 23.04
C SER A 371 26.87 -11.95 24.44
N GLN A 372 26.67 -10.73 24.95
CA GLN A 372 26.07 -10.49 26.26
C GLN A 372 24.65 -11.05 26.37
N ALA A 373 23.85 -10.91 25.31
CA ALA A 373 22.51 -11.45 25.25
C ALA A 373 22.52 -13.00 25.27
N LEU A 374 23.44 -13.64 24.54
CA LEU A 374 23.61 -15.10 24.54
C LEU A 374 24.08 -15.63 25.90
N GLU A 375 25.04 -14.96 26.54
CA GLU A 375 25.50 -15.30 27.90
C GLU A 375 24.36 -15.21 28.92
N SER A 376 23.62 -14.10 28.89
CA SER A 376 22.46 -13.88 29.76
C SER A 376 21.37 -14.92 29.52
N ALA A 377 21.08 -15.25 28.26
CA ALA A 377 20.11 -16.28 27.91
C ALA A 377 20.57 -17.67 28.40
N SER A 378 21.83 -18.04 28.14
CA SER A 378 22.40 -19.33 28.57
C SER A 378 22.30 -19.51 30.09
N ALA A 379 22.61 -18.45 30.86
CA ALA A 379 22.51 -18.45 32.32
C ALA A 379 21.13 -18.90 32.84
N LEU A 380 20.04 -18.57 32.13
CA LEU A 380 18.67 -18.93 32.52
C LEU A 380 18.33 -20.41 32.32
N TYR A 381 19.08 -21.11 31.47
CA TYR A 381 18.86 -22.53 31.16
C TYR A 381 19.83 -23.46 31.88
N HIS A 382 20.81 -22.93 32.62
CA HIS A 382 21.67 -23.77 33.45
C HIS A 382 20.86 -24.40 34.60
N PRO A 383 20.85 -25.74 34.73
CA PRO A 383 19.99 -26.46 35.67
C PRO A 383 20.24 -26.09 37.15
N GLU A 384 21.45 -25.63 37.48
CA GLU A 384 21.84 -25.20 38.83
C GLU A 384 21.12 -23.92 39.29
N ASN A 385 20.59 -23.12 38.37
CA ASN A 385 19.87 -21.87 38.67
C ASN A 385 18.37 -22.08 38.93
N ARG A 386 17.85 -23.31 38.86
CA ARG A 386 16.43 -23.63 39.15
C ARG A 386 16.14 -23.93 40.63
N GLY A 387 17.15 -24.02 41.50
CA GLY A 387 17.01 -24.54 42.86
C GLY A 387 17.11 -23.50 43.98
N SER A 388 16.06 -22.70 44.21
CA SER A 388 15.80 -22.05 45.52
C SER A 388 14.35 -21.56 45.68
N GLY A 389 13.37 -22.22 45.06
CA GLY A 389 11.94 -21.96 45.27
C GLY A 389 11.30 -23.22 45.83
N GLY A 390 10.91 -23.19 47.10
CA GLY A 390 10.50 -24.35 47.90
C GLY A 390 9.41 -25.21 47.27
N GLU A 391 9.53 -26.53 47.49
CA GLU A 391 8.43 -27.47 47.33
C GLU A 391 7.27 -27.05 48.24
N PRO A 392 6.01 -27.08 47.75
CA PRO A 392 4.86 -26.93 48.63
C PRO A 392 4.77 -28.16 49.53
N GLU A 393 4.84 -27.96 50.85
CA GLU A 393 4.55 -29.00 51.83
C GLU A 393 3.20 -29.65 51.51
N GLY A 394 3.22 -30.97 51.35
CA GLY A 394 2.04 -31.79 51.16
C GLY A 394 1.09 -31.63 52.34
N VAL A 395 -0.17 -31.36 52.03
CA VAL A 395 -1.28 -31.45 52.98
C VAL A 395 -1.73 -32.91 52.99
N ASP A 396 -1.42 -33.61 54.08
CA ASP A 396 -2.08 -34.87 54.49
C ASP A 396 -3.53 -34.61 54.97
#